data_AF-A0A2J6PLV0-F1
#
_entry.id   AF-A0A2J6PLV0-F1
#
_cell.length_a   1.000
_cell.length_b   1.000
_cell.length_c   1.000
_cell.angle_alpha   90.00
_cell.angle_beta   90.00
_cell.angle_gamma   90.00
#
_symmetry.space_group_name_H-M   'P 1'
#
loop_
_entity.id
_entity.type
_entity.pdbx_description
1 polymer ?
#
loop_
_entity_poly.entity_id
_entity_poly.type
_entity_poly.pdbx_seq_one_letter_code
_entity_poly.pdbx_strand_id
1 'polypeptide(L)'
;MASTPPVGSDAKAEAVLTQPARGYPKIARKMAEFSDFATFRRFRALNMKNLLYFQAELARMELKLHGEEIADNRLGDENKRNGLIDWKFLHDFNKDQWKTVTDIRKVLKEYNDALIQQMQLSELAEPNEYNLKTFRYWMATEDEDDQLGGDDSESWGVDAPKEEERNFRKDLAVLKPKVEDSDFFTKFLVSTIIPAYQRVIGGEFMSGKSLKEYSDASIIKFVNNFATLFACVLPTVAIVVLYNIHGMRTRLGVIAALTAGFSIALMIVTQATRVEIFTATAAFSAVMVVFVNTQTTG
;
A
#
# COMPACT_ATOMS: atom_id res chain seq x y z
N MET A 1 -2.76 -18.84 -60.34
CA MET A 1 -3.62 -19.34 -59.25
C MET A 1 -3.06 -18.81 -57.94
N ALA A 2 -3.57 -17.68 -57.46
CA ALA A 2 -3.20 -17.12 -56.17
C ALA A 2 -4.18 -17.65 -55.13
N SER A 3 -3.69 -18.52 -54.26
CA SER A 3 -4.45 -19.11 -53.16
C SER A 3 -4.68 -18.03 -52.10
N THR A 4 -5.91 -17.53 -52.01
CA THR A 4 -6.34 -16.71 -50.87
C THR A 4 -6.25 -17.54 -49.58
N PRO A 5 -5.62 -17.03 -48.50
CA PRO A 5 -5.64 -17.72 -47.22
C PRO A 5 -7.06 -17.64 -46.62
N PRO A 6 -7.47 -18.64 -45.80
CA PRO A 6 -8.81 -18.66 -45.23
C PRO A 6 -8.91 -17.63 -44.11
N VAL A 7 -9.70 -16.57 -44.32
CA VAL A 7 -10.02 -15.49 -43.37
C VAL A 7 -10.89 -15.97 -42.17
N GLY A 8 -10.92 -17.28 -41.89
CA GLY A 8 -11.90 -17.91 -40.98
C GLY A 8 -11.34 -18.63 -39.75
N SER A 9 -10.01 -18.80 -39.62
CA SER A 9 -9.40 -19.48 -38.45
C SER A 9 -9.12 -18.54 -37.29
N ASP A 10 -8.66 -17.32 -37.59
CA ASP A 10 -8.11 -16.42 -36.57
C ASP A 10 -9.22 -15.75 -35.75
N ALA A 11 -10.33 -15.39 -36.41
CA ALA A 11 -11.53 -14.87 -35.74
C ALA A 11 -12.19 -15.90 -34.79
N LYS A 12 -12.05 -17.21 -35.08
CA LYS A 12 -12.53 -18.27 -34.19
C LYS A 12 -11.59 -18.50 -33.00
N ALA A 13 -10.28 -18.42 -33.22
CA ALA A 13 -9.29 -18.52 -32.14
C ALA A 13 -9.42 -17.35 -31.15
N GLU A 14 -9.62 -16.13 -31.66
CA GLU A 14 -9.87 -14.94 -30.85
C GLU A 14 -11.20 -15.05 -30.08
N ALA A 15 -12.27 -15.53 -30.73
CA ALA A 15 -13.56 -15.79 -30.06
C ALA A 15 -13.49 -16.84 -28.94
N VAL A 16 -12.66 -17.89 -29.08
CA VAL A 16 -12.43 -18.89 -28.02
C VAL A 16 -11.72 -18.27 -26.81
N LEU A 17 -10.85 -17.27 -27.01
CA LEU A 17 -10.24 -16.49 -25.91
C LEU A 17 -11.22 -15.50 -25.26
N THR A 18 -12.32 -15.15 -25.94
CA THR A 18 -13.31 -14.19 -25.41
C THR A 18 -14.32 -14.76 -24.43
N GLN A 19 -14.44 -16.08 -24.27
CA GLN A 19 -15.32 -16.69 -23.25
C GLN A 19 -14.47 -17.45 -22.22
N PRO A 20 -14.30 -16.91 -20.99
CA PRO A 20 -13.52 -17.61 -19.97
C PRO A 20 -14.22 -18.90 -19.55
N ALA A 21 -13.45 -19.97 -19.35
CA ALA A 21 -13.95 -21.17 -18.70
C ALA A 21 -14.32 -20.90 -17.22
N ARG A 22 -15.20 -21.73 -16.65
CA ARG A 22 -15.69 -21.65 -15.27
C ARG A 22 -14.60 -21.68 -14.20
N GLY A 23 -14.88 -21.12 -13.02
CA GLY A 23 -13.95 -21.07 -11.88
C GLY A 23 -12.81 -20.07 -12.05
N TYR A 24 -11.55 -20.48 -11.80
CA TYR A 24 -10.38 -19.58 -11.84
C TYR A 24 -10.22 -18.75 -13.12
N PRO A 25 -10.43 -19.27 -14.35
CA PRO A 25 -10.28 -18.47 -15.56
C PRO A 25 -11.26 -17.30 -15.62
N LYS A 26 -12.50 -17.48 -15.14
CA LYS A 26 -13.51 -16.41 -15.03
C LYS A 26 -13.10 -15.37 -13.99
N ILE A 27 -12.62 -15.82 -12.82
CA ILE A 27 -12.09 -14.94 -11.76
C ILE A 27 -10.89 -14.14 -12.25
N ALA A 28 -9.91 -14.80 -12.88
CA ALA A 28 -8.71 -14.17 -13.42
C ALA A 28 -9.06 -13.10 -14.47
N ARG A 29 -10.02 -13.39 -15.37
CA ARG A 29 -10.51 -12.40 -16.33
C ARG A 29 -11.18 -11.22 -15.63
N LYS A 30 -11.98 -11.48 -14.59
CA LYS A 30 -12.64 -10.40 -13.84
C LYS A 30 -11.65 -9.51 -13.10
N MET A 31 -10.62 -10.09 -12.49
CA MET A 31 -9.53 -9.37 -11.85
C MET A 31 -8.68 -8.58 -12.86
N ALA A 32 -8.53 -9.08 -14.10
CA ALA A 32 -7.86 -8.37 -15.17
C ALA A 32 -8.71 -7.19 -15.72
N GLU A 33 -10.04 -7.34 -15.77
CA GLU A 33 -10.99 -6.30 -16.17
C GLU A 33 -11.08 -5.18 -15.11
N PHE A 34 -11.16 -5.56 -13.83
CA PHE A 34 -11.25 -4.65 -12.69
C PHE A 34 -10.02 -4.83 -11.79
N SER A 35 -9.00 -3.98 -11.96
CA SER A 35 -7.77 -4.05 -11.15
C SER A 35 -8.02 -3.96 -9.65
N ASP A 36 -9.11 -3.32 -9.23
CA ASP A 36 -9.53 -3.22 -7.83
C ASP A 36 -9.95 -4.57 -7.23
N PHE A 37 -10.29 -5.54 -8.07
CA PHE A 37 -10.64 -6.90 -7.66
C PHE A 37 -9.43 -7.83 -7.61
N ALA A 38 -8.26 -7.41 -8.12
CA ALA A 38 -7.02 -8.19 -8.10
C ALA A 38 -6.44 -8.27 -6.67
N THR A 39 -7.17 -8.99 -5.82
CA THR A 39 -6.92 -9.19 -4.40
C THR A 39 -6.49 -10.64 -4.16
N PHE A 40 -5.41 -10.84 -3.42
CA PHE A 40 -4.84 -12.15 -3.15
C PHE A 40 -4.49 -12.30 -1.67
N ARG A 41 -4.47 -13.55 -1.19
CA ARG A 41 -3.96 -13.84 0.15
C ARG A 41 -2.45 -13.67 0.21
N ARG A 42 -1.98 -13.03 1.27
CA ARG A 42 -0.57 -12.86 1.63
C ARG A 42 -0.02 -14.04 2.42
N PHE A 43 -0.90 -14.87 2.98
CA PHE A 43 -0.55 -16.01 3.83
C PHE A 43 0.41 -15.63 4.96
N ARG A 44 0.15 -14.51 5.66
CA ARG A 44 1.07 -13.90 6.65
C ARG A 44 1.55 -14.90 7.69
N ALA A 45 0.63 -15.68 8.26
CA ALA A 45 0.95 -16.68 9.28
C ALA A 45 1.82 -17.81 8.71
N LEU A 46 1.54 -18.27 7.48
CA LEU A 46 2.31 -19.34 6.84
C LEU A 46 3.71 -18.87 6.45
N ASN A 47 3.84 -17.66 5.91
CA ASN A 47 5.15 -17.07 5.59
C ASN A 47 5.98 -16.84 6.85
N MET A 48 5.37 -16.36 7.95
CA MET A 48 6.09 -16.23 9.21
C MET A 48 6.53 -17.59 9.76
N LYS A 49 5.67 -18.62 9.65
CA LYS A 49 6.00 -19.99 10.02
C LYS A 49 7.16 -20.55 9.19
N ASN A 50 7.19 -20.28 7.88
CA ASN A 50 8.28 -20.67 7.00
C ASN A 50 9.62 -20.01 7.41
N LEU A 51 9.61 -18.71 7.69
CA LEU A 51 10.78 -17.98 8.19
C LEU A 51 11.28 -18.55 9.52
N LEU A 52 10.39 -18.91 10.44
CA LEU A 52 10.75 -19.54 11.71
C LEU A 52 11.37 -20.93 11.51
N TYR A 53 10.90 -21.72 10.54
CA TYR A 53 11.53 -23.01 10.23
C TYR A 53 12.92 -22.84 9.62
N PHE A 54 13.11 -21.89 8.71
CA PHE A 54 14.44 -21.55 8.22
C PHE A 54 15.38 -21.13 9.35
N GLN A 55 14.92 -20.29 10.29
CA GLN A 55 15.72 -19.89 11.46
C GLN A 55 16.12 -21.09 12.32
N ALA A 56 15.18 -22.00 12.60
CA ALA A 56 15.47 -23.20 13.38
C ALA A 56 16.49 -24.11 12.68
N GLU A 57 16.36 -24.28 11.36
CA GLU A 57 17.30 -25.07 10.57
C GLU A 57 18.70 -24.44 10.54
N LEU A 58 18.78 -23.13 10.29
CA LEU A 58 20.03 -22.37 10.31
C LEU A 58 20.71 -22.41 11.67
N ALA A 59 19.97 -22.19 12.76
CA ALA A 59 20.51 -22.26 14.12
C ALA A 59 21.09 -23.64 14.45
N ARG A 60 20.42 -24.72 14.02
CA ARG A 60 20.94 -26.08 14.18
C ARG A 60 22.24 -26.28 13.40
N MET A 61 22.32 -25.80 12.16
CA MET A 61 23.51 -25.92 11.32
C MET A 61 24.66 -25.05 11.81
N GLU A 62 24.38 -23.86 12.33
CA GLU A 62 25.35 -22.96 12.96
C GLU A 62 26.00 -23.61 14.18
N LEU A 63 25.19 -24.20 15.07
CA LEU A 63 25.71 -24.96 16.21
C LEU A 63 26.57 -26.15 15.78
N LYS A 64 26.17 -26.86 14.72
CA LYS A 64 26.94 -27.97 14.17
C LYS A 64 28.29 -27.49 13.63
N LEU A 65 28.30 -26.44 12.80
CA LEU A 65 29.51 -25.86 12.23
C LEU A 65 30.46 -25.39 13.33
N HIS A 66 29.95 -24.68 14.33
CA HIS A 66 30.75 -24.20 15.44
C HIS A 66 31.36 -25.35 16.26
N GLY A 67 30.61 -26.44 16.45
CA GLY A 67 31.12 -27.67 17.05
C GLY A 67 32.25 -28.32 16.24
N GLU A 68 32.09 -28.41 14.92
CA GLU A 68 33.11 -28.91 13.98
C GLU A 68 34.39 -28.04 14.04
N GLU A 69 34.25 -26.71 13.99
CA GLU A 69 35.37 -25.75 14.07
C GLU A 69 36.17 -25.88 15.37
N ILE A 70 35.49 -25.99 16.52
CA ILE A 70 36.16 -26.17 17.82
C ILE A 70 36.87 -27.52 17.87
N ALA A 71 36.24 -28.58 17.37
CA ALA A 71 36.82 -29.92 17.36
C ALA A 71 38.07 -29.97 16.47
N ASP A 72 38.00 -29.39 15.26
CA ASP A 72 39.14 -29.34 14.34
C ASP A 72 40.28 -28.47 14.88
N ASN A 73 39.99 -27.37 15.59
CA ASN A 73 41.03 -26.55 16.23
C ASN A 73 41.77 -27.31 17.36
N ARG A 74 41.04 -28.08 18.18
CA ARG A 74 41.59 -28.75 19.37
C ARG A 74 42.20 -30.11 19.07
N LEU A 75 41.54 -30.90 18.23
CA LEU A 75 41.81 -32.32 18.01
C LEU A 75 42.06 -32.66 16.53
N GLY A 76 41.91 -31.69 15.62
CA GLY A 76 42.08 -31.90 14.19
C GLY A 76 43.55 -32.10 13.79
N ASP A 77 43.74 -32.82 12.69
CA ASP A 77 45.05 -32.88 12.04
C ASP A 77 45.50 -31.49 11.54
N GLU A 78 46.74 -31.39 11.07
CA GLU A 78 47.29 -30.11 10.58
C GLU A 78 46.49 -29.54 9.41
N ASN A 79 45.99 -30.38 8.50
CA ASN A 79 45.22 -29.95 7.34
C ASN A 79 43.86 -29.37 7.74
N LYS A 80 43.17 -29.99 8.71
CA LYS A 80 41.89 -29.50 9.25
C LYS A 80 42.06 -28.19 10.01
N ARG A 81 43.13 -28.06 10.81
CA ARG A 81 43.47 -26.79 11.47
C ARG A 81 43.77 -25.68 10.46
N ASN A 82 44.53 -26.00 9.41
CA ASN A 82 44.78 -25.07 8.31
C ASN A 82 43.49 -24.71 7.56
N GLY A 83 42.51 -25.60 7.50
CA GLY A 83 41.18 -25.33 6.94
C GLY A 83 40.40 -24.22 7.64
N LEU A 84 40.69 -23.91 8.91
CA LEU A 84 40.06 -22.79 9.63
C LEU A 84 40.55 -21.42 9.14
N ILE A 85 41.69 -21.38 8.46
CA ILE A 85 42.39 -20.16 8.05
C ILE A 85 42.43 -20.04 6.52
N ASP A 86 42.67 -21.15 5.82
CA ASP A 86 42.75 -21.23 4.37
C ASP A 86 41.60 -22.06 3.80
N TRP A 87 40.79 -21.37 3.00
CA TRP A 87 39.70 -21.93 2.23
C TRP A 87 40.05 -23.21 1.46
N LYS A 88 41.23 -23.26 0.83
CA LYS A 88 41.62 -24.41 0.02
C LYS A 88 41.72 -25.66 0.90
N PHE A 89 42.24 -25.49 2.11
CA PHE A 89 42.35 -26.59 3.05
C PHE A 89 40.99 -27.04 3.59
N LEU A 90 40.07 -26.10 3.84
CA LEU A 90 38.69 -26.38 4.21
C LEU A 90 37.99 -27.22 3.14
N HIS A 91 38.07 -26.77 1.90
CA HIS A 91 37.41 -27.38 0.75
C HIS A 91 37.97 -28.77 0.43
N ASP A 92 39.30 -28.91 0.37
CA ASP A 92 39.96 -30.11 -0.15
C ASP A 92 40.11 -31.21 0.90
N PHE A 93 40.34 -30.85 2.18
CA PHE A 93 40.67 -31.80 3.25
C PHE A 93 39.60 -31.94 4.32
N ASN A 94 38.64 -31.01 4.43
CA ASN A 94 37.59 -31.07 5.45
C ASN A 94 36.17 -31.11 4.86
N LYS A 95 35.86 -32.25 4.21
CA LYS A 95 34.59 -32.45 3.48
C LYS A 95 33.35 -32.29 4.34
N ASP A 96 33.41 -32.67 5.63
CA ASP A 96 32.25 -32.60 6.52
C ASP A 96 31.93 -31.15 6.90
N GLN A 97 32.92 -30.39 7.36
CA GLN A 97 32.78 -28.96 7.64
C GLN A 97 32.39 -28.19 6.37
N TRP A 98 33.03 -28.50 5.25
CA TRP A 98 32.74 -27.90 3.96
C TRP A 98 31.31 -28.16 3.48
N LYS A 99 30.79 -29.38 3.71
CA LYS A 99 29.39 -29.72 3.45
C LYS A 99 28.46 -28.90 4.33
N THR A 100 28.72 -28.79 5.64
CA THR A 100 27.91 -27.96 6.55
C THR A 100 27.88 -26.50 6.08
N VAL A 101 29.02 -25.93 5.71
CA VAL A 101 29.11 -24.55 5.17
C VAL A 101 28.30 -24.41 3.87
N THR A 102 28.39 -25.39 2.97
CA THR A 102 27.65 -25.37 1.70
C THR A 102 26.14 -25.45 1.89
N ASP A 103 25.69 -26.30 2.82
CA ASP A 103 24.27 -26.44 3.14
C ASP A 103 23.74 -25.16 3.81
N ILE A 104 24.50 -24.56 4.74
CA ILE A 104 24.18 -23.24 5.30
C ILE A 104 24.03 -22.20 4.20
N ARG A 105 24.96 -22.12 3.24
CA ARG A 105 24.88 -21.13 2.15
C ARG A 105 23.59 -21.26 1.33
N LYS A 106 23.11 -22.48 1.08
CA LYS A 106 21.86 -22.71 0.34
C LYS A 106 20.65 -22.24 1.15
N VAL A 107 20.52 -22.72 2.39
CA VAL A 107 19.36 -22.39 3.24
C VAL A 107 19.35 -20.91 3.61
N LEU A 108 20.53 -20.31 3.85
CA LEU A 108 20.64 -18.89 4.17
C LEU A 108 20.22 -18.01 3.00
N LYS A 109 20.53 -18.43 1.76
CA LYS A 109 20.03 -17.75 0.56
C LYS A 109 18.51 -17.80 0.50
N GLU A 110 17.92 -18.99 0.63
CA GLU A 110 16.46 -19.17 0.60
C GLU A 110 15.76 -18.39 1.72
N TYR A 111 16.32 -18.37 2.93
CA TYR A 111 15.84 -17.56 4.04
C TYR A 111 15.87 -16.06 3.73
N ASN A 112 16.99 -15.55 3.23
CA ASN A 112 17.14 -14.13 2.91
C ASN A 112 16.18 -13.72 1.79
N ASP A 113 16.06 -14.54 0.74
CA ASP A 113 15.14 -14.31 -0.37
C ASP A 113 13.68 -14.30 0.12
N ALA A 114 13.29 -15.27 0.96
CA ALA A 114 11.95 -15.34 1.55
C ALA A 114 11.65 -14.15 2.48
N LEU A 115 12.65 -13.68 3.24
CA LEU A 115 12.51 -12.53 4.13
C LEU A 115 12.26 -11.24 3.32
N ILE A 116 13.01 -11.05 2.23
CA ILE A 116 12.83 -9.91 1.32
C ILE A 116 11.45 -9.95 0.68
N GLN A 117 11.02 -11.10 0.17
CA GLN A 117 9.68 -11.28 -0.39
C GLN A 117 8.60 -10.96 0.65
N GLN A 118 8.76 -11.40 1.89
CA GLN A 118 7.82 -11.11 2.97
C GLN A 118 7.77 -9.62 3.33
N MET A 119 8.91 -8.91 3.30
CA MET A 119 8.94 -7.45 3.47
C MET A 119 8.15 -6.76 2.35
N GLN A 120 8.38 -7.13 1.09
CA GLN A 120 7.65 -6.58 -0.06
C GLN A 120 6.14 -6.87 0.03
N LEU A 121 5.74 -8.08 0.41
CA LEU A 121 4.32 -8.44 0.61
C LEU A 121 3.68 -7.68 1.78
N SER A 122 4.47 -7.28 2.79
CA SER A 122 3.98 -6.49 3.92
C SER A 122 3.65 -5.05 3.53
N GLU A 123 4.37 -4.48 2.54
CA GLU A 123 4.16 -3.13 2.01
C GLU A 123 2.92 -3.01 1.13
N LEU A 124 2.43 -4.12 0.57
CA LEU A 124 1.21 -4.11 -0.24
C LEU A 124 0.01 -3.55 0.55
N ALA A 125 -0.83 -2.77 -0.12
CA ALA A 125 -2.01 -2.18 0.51
C ALA A 125 -3.09 -3.23 0.84
N GLU A 126 -3.83 -3.00 1.92
CA GLU A 126 -5.05 -3.76 2.22
C GLU A 126 -6.15 -3.40 1.20
N PRO A 127 -7.03 -4.36 0.84
CA PRO A 127 -8.16 -4.07 -0.03
C PRO A 127 -9.14 -3.10 0.64
N ASN A 128 -9.68 -2.18 -0.16
CA ASN A 128 -10.81 -1.35 0.25
C ASN A 128 -12.01 -2.26 0.58
N GLU A 129 -12.65 -2.00 1.72
CA GLU A 129 -13.82 -2.72 2.18
C GLU A 129 -14.97 -2.72 1.17
N TYR A 130 -15.21 -1.60 0.48
CA TYR A 130 -16.25 -1.49 -0.55
C TYR A 130 -15.94 -2.37 -1.76
N ASN A 131 -14.70 -2.31 -2.27
CA ASN A 131 -14.28 -3.11 -3.42
C ASN A 131 -14.28 -4.60 -3.09
N LEU A 132 -13.81 -4.97 -1.90
CA LEU A 132 -13.82 -6.35 -1.42
C LEU A 132 -15.25 -6.88 -1.25
N LYS A 133 -16.18 -6.09 -0.69
CA LYS A 133 -17.59 -6.46 -0.59
C LYS A 133 -18.23 -6.63 -1.97
N THR A 134 -17.93 -5.74 -2.91
CA THR A 134 -18.43 -5.84 -4.29
C THR A 134 -17.89 -7.09 -4.98
N PHE A 135 -16.60 -7.40 -4.78
CA PHE A 135 -15.97 -8.59 -5.33
C PHE A 135 -16.57 -9.88 -4.74
N ARG A 136 -16.77 -9.94 -3.41
CA ARG A 136 -17.44 -11.06 -2.73
C ARG A 136 -18.87 -11.23 -3.20
N TYR A 137 -19.62 -10.14 -3.33
CA TYR A 137 -20.99 -10.18 -3.84
C TYR A 137 -21.02 -10.74 -5.27
N TRP A 138 -20.09 -10.31 -6.13
CA TRP A 138 -19.97 -10.88 -7.46
C TRP A 138 -19.69 -12.39 -7.39
N MET A 139 -18.72 -12.85 -6.60
CA MET A 139 -18.44 -14.29 -6.45
C MET A 139 -19.63 -15.09 -5.91
N ALA A 140 -20.41 -14.54 -4.99
CA ALA A 140 -21.58 -15.19 -4.39
C ALA A 140 -22.82 -15.20 -5.30
N THR A 141 -22.86 -14.33 -6.32
CA THR A 141 -23.98 -14.23 -7.28
C THR A 141 -23.73 -14.99 -8.57
N GLU A 142 -22.54 -15.59 -8.72
CA GLU A 142 -22.25 -16.50 -9.82
C GLU A 142 -23.01 -17.83 -9.66
N ASP A 143 -23.35 -18.44 -10.80
CA ASP A 143 -24.01 -19.74 -10.85
C ASP A 143 -23.25 -20.77 -10.00
N GLU A 144 -23.97 -21.66 -9.31
CA GLU A 144 -23.34 -22.68 -8.43
C GLU A 144 -22.28 -23.52 -9.16
N ASP A 145 -22.50 -23.78 -10.46
CA ASP A 145 -21.57 -24.51 -11.34
C ASP A 145 -20.26 -23.75 -11.64
N ASP A 146 -20.21 -22.44 -11.39
CA ASP A 146 -19.09 -21.54 -11.62
C ASP A 146 -18.32 -21.16 -10.34
N GLN A 147 -18.83 -21.56 -9.16
CA GLN A 147 -18.20 -21.31 -7.87
C GLN A 147 -16.97 -22.21 -7.67
N LEU A 148 -16.01 -21.73 -6.88
CA LEU A 148 -14.88 -22.54 -6.45
C LEU A 148 -15.36 -23.55 -5.40
N GLY A 149 -15.07 -24.83 -5.61
CA GLY A 149 -15.44 -25.90 -4.67
C GLY A 149 -14.29 -26.40 -3.77
N GLY A 150 -13.09 -25.83 -3.90
CA GLY A 150 -11.91 -26.23 -3.13
C GLY A 150 -11.77 -25.51 -1.78
N ASP A 151 -10.78 -25.91 -0.98
CA ASP A 151 -10.42 -25.25 0.29
C ASP A 151 -10.04 -23.76 0.11
N ASP A 152 -9.75 -23.36 -1.12
CA ASP A 152 -9.42 -21.99 -1.47
C ASP A 152 -10.64 -21.14 -1.85
N SER A 153 -11.84 -21.72 -1.91
CA SER A 153 -13.10 -20.99 -2.09
C SER A 153 -13.30 -19.94 -0.99
N GLU A 154 -12.82 -20.24 0.22
CA GLU A 154 -12.83 -19.33 1.36
C GLU A 154 -11.71 -18.27 1.30
N SER A 155 -10.86 -18.25 0.27
CA SER A 155 -9.66 -17.38 0.23
C SER A 155 -9.96 -15.88 0.28
N TRP A 156 -11.18 -15.47 -0.04
CA TRP A 156 -11.64 -14.09 0.07
C TRP A 156 -12.63 -13.86 1.21
N GLY A 157 -12.99 -14.91 1.96
CA GLY A 157 -13.88 -14.83 3.11
C GLY A 157 -15.30 -14.41 2.72
N VAL A 158 -15.86 -15.03 1.67
CA VAL A 158 -17.23 -14.77 1.21
C VAL A 158 -18.24 -15.02 2.34
N ASP A 159 -18.04 -16.10 3.09
CA ASP A 159 -18.89 -16.52 4.22
C ASP A 159 -18.27 -16.26 5.60
N ALA A 160 -17.22 -15.44 5.68
CA ALA A 160 -16.51 -15.21 6.93
C ALA A 160 -17.37 -14.43 7.95
N PRO A 161 -17.37 -14.81 9.25
CA PRO A 161 -18.05 -14.05 10.30
C PRO A 161 -17.54 -12.60 10.36
N LYS A 162 -18.45 -11.65 10.63
CA LYS A 162 -18.11 -10.20 10.73
C LYS A 162 -16.99 -9.90 11.73
N GLU A 163 -16.93 -10.66 12.83
CA GLU A 163 -15.91 -10.49 13.88
C GLU A 163 -14.50 -10.81 13.35
N GLU A 164 -14.36 -11.74 12.42
CA GLU A 164 -13.09 -12.18 11.85
C GLU A 164 -12.71 -11.44 10.57
N GLU A 165 -13.66 -10.75 9.95
CA GLU A 165 -13.48 -10.02 8.69
C GLU A 165 -12.29 -9.07 8.74
N ARG A 166 -12.07 -8.38 9.87
CA ARG A 166 -10.94 -7.47 10.03
C ARG A 166 -9.59 -8.18 9.98
N ASN A 167 -9.49 -9.35 10.60
CA ASN A 167 -8.25 -10.13 10.61
C ASN A 167 -8.04 -10.81 9.25
N PHE A 168 -9.13 -11.27 8.62
CA PHE A 168 -9.11 -11.83 7.29
C PHE A 168 -8.64 -10.82 6.24
N ARG A 169 -9.20 -9.59 6.28
CA ARG A 169 -8.84 -8.50 5.36
C ARG A 169 -7.37 -8.13 5.46
N LYS A 170 -6.79 -8.20 6.65
CA LYS A 170 -5.35 -8.00 6.85
C LYS A 170 -4.51 -9.05 6.14
N ASP A 171 -4.98 -10.28 6.01
CA ASP A 171 -4.28 -11.33 5.25
C ASP A 171 -4.45 -11.16 3.72
N LEU A 172 -5.17 -10.14 3.24
CA LEU A 172 -5.36 -9.85 1.83
C LEU A 172 -4.49 -8.68 1.35
N ALA A 173 -4.00 -8.75 0.12
CA ALA A 173 -3.26 -7.72 -0.59
C ALA A 173 -3.92 -7.41 -1.93
N VAL A 174 -3.95 -6.12 -2.31
CA VAL A 174 -4.30 -5.72 -3.67
C VAL A 174 -3.03 -5.46 -4.48
N LEU A 175 -2.94 -6.01 -5.69
CA LEU A 175 -1.75 -5.84 -6.54
C LEU A 175 -1.54 -4.40 -6.99
N LYS A 176 -2.63 -3.69 -7.28
CA LYS A 176 -2.61 -2.28 -7.64
C LYS A 176 -3.67 -1.56 -6.83
N PRO A 177 -3.34 -1.07 -5.62
CA PRO A 177 -4.27 -0.19 -4.94
C PRO A 177 -4.54 1.00 -5.85
N LYS A 178 -5.82 1.26 -6.14
CA LYS A 178 -6.20 2.51 -6.77
C LYS A 178 -5.65 3.63 -5.87
N VAL A 179 -4.90 4.55 -6.46
CA VAL A 179 -4.18 5.63 -5.77
C VAL A 179 -5.13 6.53 -4.95
N GLU A 180 -6.45 6.37 -5.12
CA GLU A 180 -7.48 7.21 -4.55
C GLU A 180 -7.80 6.98 -3.06
N ASP A 181 -7.45 5.84 -2.45
CA ASP A 181 -8.08 5.46 -1.16
C ASP A 181 -7.25 5.60 0.12
N SER A 182 -6.08 6.25 0.10
CA SER A 182 -5.25 6.35 1.32
C SER A 182 -4.79 7.73 1.73
N ASP A 183 -5.55 8.79 1.45
CA ASP A 183 -5.29 10.08 2.08
C ASP A 183 -6.39 10.50 3.04
N PHE A 184 -5.96 10.96 4.21
CA PHE A 184 -6.77 11.80 5.10
C PHE A 184 -7.51 12.90 4.31
N PHE A 185 -6.87 13.37 3.23
CA PHE A 185 -7.43 14.35 2.31
C PHE A 185 -8.62 13.85 1.51
N THR A 186 -8.54 12.70 0.84
CA THR A 186 -9.67 12.16 0.07
C THR A 186 -10.86 11.90 0.98
N LYS A 187 -10.63 11.35 2.17
CA LYS A 187 -11.69 11.14 3.17
C LYS A 187 -12.33 12.46 3.59
N PHE A 188 -11.52 13.48 3.89
CA PHE A 188 -12.03 14.80 4.24
C PHE A 188 -12.76 15.49 3.09
N LEU A 189 -12.25 15.41 1.87
CA LEU A 189 -12.87 15.95 0.66
C LEU A 189 -14.25 15.34 0.46
N VAL A 190 -14.33 14.00 0.48
CA VAL A 190 -15.56 13.27 0.26
C VAL A 190 -16.55 13.50 1.40
N SER A 191 -16.11 13.48 2.67
CA SER A 191 -17.01 13.60 3.83
C SER A 191 -17.44 15.03 4.15
N THR A 192 -16.62 16.03 3.81
CA THR A 192 -16.80 17.39 4.33
C THR A 192 -16.99 18.41 3.21
N ILE A 193 -16.17 18.37 2.15
CA ILE A 193 -16.22 19.36 1.06
C ILE A 193 -17.36 19.09 0.08
N ILE A 194 -17.55 17.84 -0.36
CA ILE A 194 -18.64 17.50 -1.30
C ILE A 194 -20.01 17.87 -0.72
N PRO A 195 -20.36 17.53 0.54
CA PRO A 195 -21.65 17.92 1.11
C PRO A 195 -21.79 19.43 1.35
N ALA A 196 -20.70 20.12 1.71
CA ALA A 196 -20.71 21.56 1.91
C ALA A 196 -20.90 22.32 0.58
N TYR A 197 -20.25 21.87 -0.49
CA TYR A 197 -20.43 22.42 -1.84
C TYR A 197 -21.87 22.26 -2.32
N GLN A 198 -22.46 21.07 -2.16
CA GLN A 198 -23.86 20.80 -2.48
C GLN A 198 -24.81 21.71 -1.68
N ARG A 199 -24.50 21.98 -0.40
CA ARG A 199 -25.32 22.85 0.46
C ARG A 199 -25.20 24.34 0.10
N VAL A 200 -24.05 24.81 -0.37
CA VAL A 200 -23.78 26.24 -0.60
C VAL A 200 -24.10 26.69 -2.03
N ILE A 201 -23.83 25.86 -3.05
CA ILE A 201 -23.98 26.25 -4.46
C ILE A 201 -25.28 25.75 -5.09
N GLY A 202 -26.07 24.92 -4.39
CA GLY A 202 -27.45 24.61 -4.78
C GLY A 202 -27.59 23.92 -6.14
N GLY A 203 -26.54 23.25 -6.61
CA GLY A 203 -26.59 22.43 -7.81
C GLY A 203 -26.86 20.98 -7.47
N GLU A 204 -27.90 20.40 -8.06
CA GLU A 204 -28.07 18.95 -8.20
C GLU A 204 -26.87 18.40 -9.02
N PHE A 205 -25.72 18.24 -8.39
CA PHE A 205 -24.65 17.43 -8.97
C PHE A 205 -25.04 15.96 -8.79
N MET A 206 -25.98 15.55 -9.65
CA MET A 206 -26.32 14.18 -10.04
C MET A 206 -26.44 13.19 -8.89
N SER A 207 -27.61 13.21 -8.26
CA SER A 207 -28.18 12.02 -7.62
C SER A 207 -28.27 10.89 -8.65
N GLY A 208 -27.68 9.73 -8.35
CA GLY A 208 -28.06 8.48 -9.01
C GLY A 208 -27.09 7.86 -10.03
N LYS A 209 -25.80 8.20 -10.05
CA LYS A 209 -24.81 7.37 -10.76
C LYS A 209 -23.85 6.71 -9.76
N SER A 210 -23.91 5.38 -9.74
CA SER A 210 -22.96 4.49 -9.08
C SER A 210 -21.51 4.96 -9.33
N LEU A 211 -20.68 4.91 -8.29
CA LEU A 211 -19.25 5.28 -8.23
C LEU A 211 -18.33 4.62 -9.30
N LYS A 212 -18.88 3.89 -10.27
CA LYS A 212 -18.13 3.16 -11.30
C LYS A 212 -17.52 4.01 -12.41
N GLU A 213 -17.79 5.30 -12.47
CA GLU A 213 -17.33 6.18 -13.56
C GLU A 213 -16.84 7.55 -13.08
N TYR A 214 -16.56 7.70 -11.78
CA TYR A 214 -15.86 8.89 -11.32
C TYR A 214 -14.40 8.77 -11.75
N SER A 215 -14.10 9.33 -12.92
CA SER A 215 -12.76 9.41 -13.47
C SER A 215 -11.84 10.11 -12.46
N ASP A 216 -10.78 9.42 -12.06
CA ASP A 216 -9.70 9.89 -11.18
C ASP A 216 -9.19 11.27 -11.63
N ALA A 217 -9.18 11.55 -12.94
CA ALA A 217 -8.74 12.82 -13.49
C ALA A 217 -9.66 14.01 -13.13
N SER A 218 -10.97 13.78 -12.95
CA SER A 218 -11.93 14.84 -12.63
C SER A 218 -11.88 15.21 -11.15
N ILE A 219 -11.73 14.21 -10.28
CA ILE A 219 -11.52 14.43 -8.84
C ILE A 219 -10.17 15.10 -8.63
N ILE A 220 -9.09 14.57 -9.21
CA ILE A 220 -7.74 15.16 -9.06
C ILE A 220 -7.69 16.61 -9.58
N LYS A 221 -8.34 16.93 -10.72
CA LYS A 221 -8.43 18.30 -11.22
C LYS A 221 -9.24 19.22 -10.29
N PHE A 222 -10.38 18.74 -9.80
CA PHE A 222 -11.20 19.51 -8.85
C PHE A 222 -10.43 19.79 -7.56
N VAL A 223 -9.74 18.78 -7.05
CA VAL A 223 -8.89 18.84 -5.87
C VAL A 223 -7.75 19.85 -6.03
N ASN A 224 -7.00 19.78 -7.13
CA ASN A 224 -5.90 20.71 -7.39
C ASN A 224 -6.40 22.15 -7.55
N ASN A 225 -7.54 22.35 -8.21
CA ASN A 225 -8.16 23.66 -8.34
C ASN A 225 -8.62 24.21 -6.99
N PHE A 226 -9.23 23.37 -6.15
CA PHE A 226 -9.71 23.78 -4.83
C PHE A 226 -8.57 24.05 -3.85
N ALA A 227 -7.52 23.22 -3.85
CA ALA A 227 -6.33 23.43 -3.04
C ALA A 227 -5.62 24.74 -3.43
N THR A 228 -5.51 25.03 -4.73
CA THR A 228 -4.95 26.30 -5.22
C THR A 228 -5.82 27.49 -4.81
N LEU A 229 -7.15 27.36 -4.92
CA LEU A 229 -8.09 28.40 -4.49
C LEU A 229 -7.99 28.67 -2.99
N PHE A 230 -7.94 27.63 -2.16
CA PHE A 230 -7.77 27.75 -0.71
C PHE A 230 -6.42 28.39 -0.34
N ALA A 231 -5.34 28.00 -1.02
CA ALA A 231 -4.02 28.56 -0.80
C ALA A 231 -3.97 30.08 -1.07
N CYS A 232 -4.78 30.59 -2.02
CA CYS A 232 -4.88 32.02 -2.31
C CYS A 232 -5.88 32.76 -1.40
N VAL A 233 -7.06 32.19 -1.15
CA VAL A 233 -8.15 32.86 -0.43
C VAL A 233 -7.86 32.97 1.07
N LEU A 234 -7.26 31.94 1.67
CA LEU A 234 -7.06 31.88 3.12
C LEU A 234 -6.11 33.01 3.61
N PRO A 235 -4.96 33.29 2.97
CA PRO A 235 -4.14 34.45 3.30
C PRO A 235 -4.85 35.79 3.09
N THR A 236 -5.65 35.93 2.03
CA THR A 236 -6.37 37.19 1.75
C THR A 236 -7.44 37.47 2.81
N VAL A 237 -8.23 36.46 3.18
CA VAL A 237 -9.24 36.59 4.24
C VAL A 237 -8.57 36.92 5.57
N ALA A 238 -7.43 36.29 5.88
CA ALA A 238 -6.67 36.58 7.08
C ALA A 238 -6.25 38.07 7.17
N ILE A 239 -5.76 38.65 6.08
CA ILE A 239 -5.36 40.07 6.02
C ILE A 239 -6.58 40.99 6.23
N VAL A 240 -7.70 40.71 5.56
CA VAL A 240 -8.93 41.51 5.67
C VAL A 240 -9.49 41.47 7.09
N VAL A 241 -9.53 40.30 7.72
CA VAL A 241 -9.99 40.15 9.11
C VAL A 241 -9.07 40.92 10.07
N LEU A 242 -7.76 40.83 9.90
CA LEU A 242 -6.79 41.55 10.75
C LEU A 242 -6.89 43.07 10.59
N TYR A 243 -7.17 43.58 9.39
CA TYR A 243 -7.36 45.02 9.14
C TYR A 243 -8.53 45.61 9.95
N ASN A 244 -9.62 44.85 10.09
CA ASN A 244 -10.81 45.32 10.79
C ASN A 244 -10.70 45.29 12.32
N ILE A 245 -9.66 44.67 12.88
CA ILE A 245 -9.50 44.51 14.33
C ILE A 245 -8.51 45.56 14.84
N HIS A 246 -8.90 46.37 15.79
CA HIS A 246 -8.06 47.46 16.31
C HIS A 246 -7.38 47.13 17.66
N GLY A 247 -7.80 46.05 18.34
CA GLY A 247 -7.24 45.64 19.64
C GLY A 247 -6.07 44.65 19.52
N MET A 248 -4.92 44.98 20.13
CA MET A 248 -3.70 44.15 20.08
C MET A 248 -3.89 42.71 20.60
N ARG A 249 -4.60 42.53 21.72
CA ARG A 249 -4.86 41.20 22.28
C ARG A 249 -5.72 40.34 21.35
N THR A 250 -6.74 40.95 20.74
CA THR A 250 -7.63 40.29 19.77
C THR A 250 -6.88 39.96 18.48
N ARG A 251 -5.99 40.84 18.01
CA ARG A 251 -5.11 40.56 16.86
C ARG A 251 -4.25 39.32 17.09
N LEU A 252 -3.58 39.23 18.25
CA LEU A 252 -2.75 38.06 18.59
C LEU A 252 -3.58 36.76 18.67
N GLY A 253 -4.78 36.83 19.26
CA GLY A 253 -5.69 35.68 19.32
C GLY A 253 -6.14 35.21 17.93
N VAL A 254 -6.43 36.15 17.02
CA VAL A 254 -6.83 35.84 15.64
C VAL A 254 -5.67 35.29 14.82
N ILE A 255 -4.44 35.79 14.99
CA ILE A 255 -3.25 35.18 14.36
C ILE A 255 -3.09 33.74 14.80
N ALA A 256 -3.19 33.46 16.10
CA ALA A 256 -3.06 32.10 16.62
C ALA A 256 -4.16 31.17 16.04
N ALA A 257 -5.40 31.64 16.00
CA ALA A 257 -6.52 30.89 15.44
C ALA A 257 -6.36 30.63 13.92
N LEU A 258 -5.94 31.62 13.14
CA LEU A 258 -5.72 31.49 11.70
C LEU A 258 -4.51 30.61 11.38
N THR A 259 -3.44 30.70 12.18
CA THR A 259 -2.25 29.85 12.05
C THR A 259 -2.60 28.38 12.34
N ALA A 260 -3.40 28.12 13.37
CA ALA A 260 -3.91 26.78 13.67
C ALA A 260 -4.87 26.28 12.58
N GLY A 261 -5.78 27.14 12.09
CA GLY A 261 -6.68 26.79 10.99
C GLY A 261 -5.92 26.46 9.70
N PHE A 262 -4.87 27.21 9.38
CA PHE A 262 -4.00 26.96 8.23
C PHE A 262 -3.22 25.65 8.37
N SER A 263 -2.65 25.34 9.54
CA SER A 263 -1.92 24.09 9.73
C SER A 263 -2.85 22.86 9.68
N ILE A 264 -4.05 22.96 10.26
CA ILE A 264 -5.09 21.93 10.15
C ILE A 264 -5.49 21.77 8.69
N ALA A 265 -5.71 22.86 7.96
CA ALA A 265 -6.03 22.82 6.55
C ALA A 265 -4.91 22.16 5.73
N LEU A 266 -3.64 22.50 5.94
CA LEU A 266 -2.52 21.86 5.24
C LEU A 266 -2.42 20.36 5.57
N MET A 267 -2.56 19.99 6.84
CA MET A 267 -2.52 18.59 7.27
C MET A 267 -3.64 17.76 6.65
N ILE A 268 -4.78 18.40 6.39
CA ILE A 268 -5.93 17.77 5.77
C ILE A 268 -5.81 17.78 4.24
N VAL A 269 -5.33 18.87 3.64
CA VAL A 269 -5.39 19.13 2.20
C VAL A 269 -4.18 18.58 1.45
N THR A 270 -3.06 18.38 2.14
CA THR A 270 -1.79 18.02 1.50
C THR A 270 -1.20 16.76 2.12
N GLN A 271 -0.48 15.97 1.32
CA GLN A 271 0.37 14.88 1.81
C GLN A 271 1.71 15.41 2.36
N ALA A 272 1.75 16.64 2.87
CA ALA A 272 2.98 17.26 3.35
C ALA A 272 3.50 16.51 4.58
N THR A 273 4.80 16.29 4.62
CA THR A 273 5.50 15.78 5.80
C THR A 273 5.33 16.74 6.98
N ARG A 274 5.50 16.22 8.20
CA ARG A 274 5.41 17.04 9.43
C ARG A 274 6.34 18.26 9.40
N VAL A 275 7.48 18.16 8.73
CA VAL A 275 8.45 19.25 8.59
C VAL A 275 7.96 20.31 7.59
N GLU A 276 7.35 19.91 6.48
CA GLU A 276 6.77 20.83 5.49
C GLU A 276 5.59 21.62 6.06
N ILE A 277 4.74 20.97 6.85
CA ILE A 277 3.62 21.66 7.53
C ILE A 277 4.16 22.69 8.53
N PHE A 278 5.18 22.34 9.32
CA PHE A 278 5.78 23.25 10.29
C PHE A 278 6.44 24.47 9.62
N THR A 279 7.19 24.24 8.55
CA THR A 279 7.85 25.31 7.79
C THR A 279 6.85 26.25 7.11
N ALA A 280 5.82 25.72 6.45
CA ALA A 280 4.75 26.52 5.86
C ALA A 280 3.99 27.33 6.91
N THR A 281 3.68 26.73 8.06
CA THR A 281 2.97 27.40 9.17
C THR A 281 3.82 28.51 9.79
N ALA A 282 5.13 28.29 9.95
CA ALA A 282 6.06 29.30 10.45
C ALA A 282 6.18 30.49 9.48
N ALA A 283 6.29 30.23 8.18
CA ALA A 283 6.33 31.28 7.15
C ALA A 283 5.03 32.11 7.15
N PHE A 284 3.87 31.46 7.22
CA PHE A 284 2.57 32.12 7.31
C PHE A 284 2.45 32.98 8.57
N SER A 285 2.87 32.47 9.72
CA SER A 285 2.88 33.21 10.99
C SER A 285 3.79 34.44 10.94
N ALA A 286 4.98 34.32 10.34
CA ALA A 286 5.91 35.43 10.15
C ALA A 286 5.28 36.56 9.32
N VAL A 287 4.58 36.23 8.23
CA VAL A 287 3.86 37.22 7.41
C VAL A 287 2.79 37.94 8.23
N MET A 288 1.98 37.23 9.02
CA MET A 288 0.97 37.86 9.86
C MET A 288 1.53 38.81 10.91
N VAL A 289 2.63 38.42 11.56
CA VAL A 289 3.28 39.24 12.60
C VAL A 289 3.82 40.54 12.00
N VAL A 290 4.43 40.49 10.81
CA VAL A 290 4.89 41.68 10.09
C VAL A 290 3.72 42.63 9.81
N PHE A 291 2.59 42.12 9.31
CA PHE A 291 1.41 42.93 9.04
C PHE A 291 0.85 43.61 10.31
N VAL A 292 0.80 42.90 11.44
CA VAL A 292 0.35 43.51 12.71
C VAL A 292 1.29 44.61 13.19
N ASN A 293 2.61 44.44 13.05
CA ASN A 293 3.58 45.48 13.42
C ASN A 293 3.46 46.74 12.55
N THR A 294 3.16 46.60 11.26
CA THR A 294 2.98 47.78 10.38
C THR A 294 1.74 48.60 10.75
N GLN A 295 0.66 47.96 11.21
CA GLN A 295 -0.58 48.64 11.59
C GLN A 295 -0.59 49.22 13.01
N THR A 296 0.43 48.97 13.81
CA THR A 296 0.58 49.58 15.15
C THR A 296 1.45 50.82 15.12
N THR A 297 2.13 51.07 13.99
CA THR A 297 3.14 52.13 13.84
C THR A 297 2.65 53.29 12.96
N GLY A 298 1.43 53.20 12.40
CA GLY A 298 0.73 54.28 11.70
C GLY A 298 -0.57 54.61 12.40
#